data_AF-A0A418NTA7-F1
#
_entry.id   AF-A0A418NTA7-F1
#
_cell.length_a   1.000
_cell.length_b   1.000
_cell.length_c   1.000
_cell.angle_alpha   90.00
_cell.angle_beta   90.00
_cell.angle_gamma   90.00
#
_symmetry.space_group_name_H-M   'P 1'
#
loop_
_entity.id
_entity.type
_entity.pdbx_description
1 polymer ?
#
loop_
_entity_poly.entity_id
_entity_poly.type
_entity_poly.pdbx_seq_one_letter_code
_entity_poly.pdbx_strand_id
1 'polypeptide(L)'
;MPESAIPPEIAARFADGAWPWTALGLAPTTDREAIRAAYDAQRKVLDANSSISAFADLSAARDKALFYAAEMEREIARSGAAGVDAPEPDRQRPAEPEPEPEPEPEPEPEPEPEPEPEPGPVPETTAPEYQPGNRYADPTDYLDSLDAQFEPARSDTYSHPPGYWRDPDTGPIDLSAPDTQTQPGSIDAALRRYGLDRYGVFWLGGILLLLSFCTAIDGNDDTQGDTRQVETAPTRAESPSTVAVATPGGGEVSRARLQTMVDALFGNGLRFADVASQDPRLARALVERLARNPDSLDAPRKFLRTELLRVQPTVSREQALSIAQLHLAWLQTAQDGGDAACREVTRASFDRSVPAMRADWVRFEKSVAAQILQSGGFAAPGQRPEAPDIPAWAFVDAAGRSDLGEDELREAMRSDAHPSRCKAEIALLEAMLERRDEAPQAALSSL
;
A
#
# COMPACT_ATOMS: atom_id res chain seq x y z
N MET A 1 35.65 17.10 -18.44
CA MET A 1 36.11 16.30 -17.30
C MET A 1 36.56 14.97 -17.86
N PRO A 2 37.74 14.44 -17.50
CA PRO A 2 38.20 13.18 -18.05
C PRO A 2 37.23 12.07 -17.64
N GLU A 3 36.85 11.28 -18.65
CA GLU A 3 36.10 10.03 -18.56
C GLU A 3 36.76 9.15 -17.50
N SER A 4 36.21 9.12 -16.29
CA SER A 4 36.74 8.29 -15.21
C SER A 4 36.42 6.85 -15.55
N ALA A 5 37.37 6.19 -16.21
CA ALA A 5 37.29 4.78 -16.54
C ALA A 5 37.00 3.99 -15.26
N ILE A 6 35.92 3.22 -15.26
CA ILE A 6 35.48 2.44 -14.11
C ILE A 6 36.58 1.44 -13.76
N PRO A 7 36.99 1.34 -12.49
CA PRO A 7 37.93 0.31 -12.06
C PRO A 7 37.43 -1.09 -12.42
N PRO A 8 38.29 -1.98 -12.96
CA PRO A 8 37.87 -3.28 -13.47
C PRO A 8 37.24 -4.17 -12.39
N GLU A 9 37.62 -4.00 -11.13
CA GLU A 9 37.04 -4.72 -9.99
C GLU A 9 35.60 -4.30 -9.71
N ILE A 10 35.28 -3.01 -9.85
CA ILE A 10 33.91 -2.50 -9.70
C ILE A 10 33.09 -3.00 -10.89
N ALA A 11 33.60 -2.85 -12.12
CA ALA A 11 32.90 -3.30 -13.32
C ALA A 11 32.55 -4.80 -13.28
N ALA A 12 33.48 -5.66 -12.81
CA ALA A 12 33.25 -7.10 -12.71
C ALA A 12 32.10 -7.46 -11.74
N ARG A 13 31.98 -6.77 -10.61
CA ARG A 13 30.90 -7.02 -9.62
C ARG A 13 29.51 -6.72 -10.15
N PHE A 14 29.39 -5.75 -11.06
CA PHE A 14 28.13 -5.41 -11.72
C PHE A 14 27.93 -6.16 -13.05
N ALA A 15 28.87 -7.03 -13.43
CA ALA A 15 28.81 -7.88 -14.62
C ALA A 15 28.27 -9.30 -14.32
N ASP A 16 28.40 -9.79 -13.09
CA ASP A 16 27.93 -11.13 -12.71
C ASP A 16 26.39 -11.21 -12.76
N GLY A 17 25.87 -11.98 -13.72
CA GLY A 17 24.43 -12.11 -13.98
C GLY A 17 23.91 -11.36 -15.21
N ALA A 18 24.80 -10.72 -16.00
CA ALA A 18 24.67 -10.26 -17.40
C ALA A 18 23.49 -9.33 -17.78
N TRP A 19 22.30 -9.49 -17.22
CA TRP A 19 21.20 -8.54 -17.30
C TRP A 19 21.44 -7.43 -16.26
N PRO A 20 21.35 -6.13 -16.60
CA PRO A 20 20.70 -5.54 -17.78
C PRO A 20 21.61 -5.23 -18.98
N TRP A 21 22.93 -5.35 -18.84
CA TRP A 21 23.90 -4.89 -19.83
C TRP A 21 23.81 -5.64 -21.16
N THR A 22 23.58 -6.96 -21.12
CA THR A 22 23.39 -7.78 -22.33
C THR A 22 22.12 -7.42 -23.10
N ALA A 23 21.05 -7.03 -22.42
CA ALA A 23 19.81 -6.60 -23.06
C ALA A 23 19.98 -5.28 -23.82
N LEU A 24 20.89 -4.41 -23.37
CA LEU A 24 21.24 -3.16 -24.06
C LEU A 24 22.40 -3.34 -25.05
N GLY A 25 23.11 -4.47 -25.03
CA GLY A 25 24.31 -4.69 -25.84
C GLY A 25 25.50 -3.84 -25.40
N LEU A 26 25.58 -3.49 -24.11
CA LEU A 26 26.64 -2.67 -23.52
C LEU A 26 27.52 -3.48 -22.57
N ALA A 27 28.74 -3.00 -22.35
CA ALA A 27 29.51 -3.35 -21.16
C ALA A 27 29.05 -2.49 -19.96
N PRO A 28 29.26 -2.92 -18.71
CA PRO A 28 28.95 -2.11 -17.53
C PRO A 28 29.58 -0.71 -17.62
N THR A 29 28.75 0.32 -17.50
CA THR A 29 29.18 1.72 -17.64
C THR A 29 28.45 2.64 -16.65
N THR A 30 29.10 3.74 -16.27
CA THR A 30 28.53 4.86 -15.51
C THR A 30 27.95 5.93 -16.43
N ASP A 31 28.25 5.88 -17.73
CA ASP A 31 27.77 6.85 -18.71
C ASP A 31 26.27 6.69 -18.98
N ARG A 32 25.48 7.61 -18.42
CA ARG A 32 24.03 7.66 -18.58
C ARG A 32 23.60 7.98 -20.00
N GLU A 33 24.42 8.71 -20.76
CA GLU A 33 24.11 9.04 -22.15
C GLU A 33 24.29 7.80 -23.04
N ALA A 34 25.38 7.04 -22.86
CA ALA A 34 25.58 5.77 -23.54
C ALA A 34 24.43 4.76 -23.27
N ILE A 35 23.95 4.67 -22.02
CA ILE A 35 22.82 3.79 -21.66
C ILE A 35 21.54 4.18 -22.39
N ARG A 36 21.23 5.48 -22.46
CA ARG A 36 20.04 5.99 -23.19
C ARG A 36 20.17 5.78 -24.70
N ALA A 37 21.34 6.04 -25.25
CA ALA A 37 21.62 5.84 -26.67
C ALA A 37 21.48 4.37 -27.09
N ALA A 38 21.96 3.43 -26.26
CA ALA A 38 21.82 2.00 -26.51
C ALA A 38 20.35 1.54 -26.41
N TYR A 39 19.60 2.05 -25.44
CA TYR A 39 18.16 1.80 -25.35
C TYR A 39 17.43 2.28 -26.61
N ASP A 40 17.70 3.50 -27.08
CA ASP A 40 17.07 4.04 -28.28
C ASP A 40 17.45 3.27 -29.54
N ALA A 41 18.69 2.77 -29.62
CA ALA A 41 19.13 1.90 -30.70
C ALA A 41 18.38 0.56 -30.70
N GLN A 42 18.26 -0.11 -29.56
CA GLN A 42 17.52 -1.37 -29.43
C GLN A 42 16.02 -1.19 -29.68
N ARG A 43 15.45 -0.08 -29.21
CA ARG A 43 14.04 0.25 -29.46
C ARG A 43 13.72 0.43 -30.94
N LYS A 44 14.66 0.94 -31.74
CA LYS A 44 14.51 1.07 -33.21
C LYS A 44 14.58 -0.28 -33.93
N VAL A 45 15.25 -1.28 -33.34
CA VAL A 45 15.31 -2.64 -33.88
C VAL A 45 14.02 -3.41 -33.60
N LEU A 46 13.34 -3.11 -32.49
CA LEU A 46 12.01 -3.65 -32.21
C LEU A 46 10.98 -3.03 -33.18
N ASP A 47 10.36 -3.87 -34.01
CA ASP A 47 9.33 -3.46 -34.94
C ASP A 47 7.97 -3.25 -34.24
N ALA A 48 7.01 -2.67 -34.96
CA ALA A 48 5.64 -2.46 -34.44
C ALA A 48 4.90 -3.77 -34.11
N ASN A 49 5.42 -4.92 -34.57
CA ASN A 49 4.87 -6.25 -34.31
C ASN A 49 5.53 -6.96 -33.12
N SER A 50 6.55 -6.35 -32.52
CA SER A 50 7.24 -6.89 -31.35
C SER A 50 6.27 -6.93 -30.17
N SER A 51 6.34 -8.00 -29.36
CA SER A 51 5.41 -8.19 -28.25
C SER A 51 5.55 -7.06 -27.23
N ILE A 52 4.43 -6.69 -26.59
CA ILE A 52 4.40 -5.70 -25.50
C ILE A 52 5.41 -6.08 -24.39
N SER A 53 5.62 -7.38 -24.17
CA SER A 53 6.62 -7.91 -23.25
C SER A 53 8.06 -7.53 -23.63
N ALA A 54 8.43 -7.54 -24.92
CA ALA A 54 9.78 -7.18 -25.36
C ALA A 54 10.10 -5.69 -25.08
N PHE A 55 9.13 -4.80 -25.25
CA PHE A 55 9.30 -3.39 -24.90
C PHE A 55 9.39 -3.17 -23.38
N ALA A 56 8.60 -3.93 -22.60
CA ALA A 56 8.65 -3.89 -21.14
C ALA A 56 10.01 -4.37 -20.61
N ASP A 57 10.54 -5.47 -21.14
CA ASP A 57 11.84 -6.02 -20.77
C ASP A 57 12.99 -5.06 -21.10
N LEU A 58 12.94 -4.41 -22.27
CA LEU A 58 13.94 -3.41 -22.68
C LEU A 58 13.90 -2.17 -21.77
N SER A 59 12.70 -1.72 -21.40
CA SER A 59 12.53 -0.59 -20.46
C SER A 59 13.05 -0.93 -19.07
N ALA A 60 12.74 -2.13 -18.57
CA ALA A 60 13.26 -2.63 -17.30
C ALA A 60 14.80 -2.75 -17.29
N ALA A 61 15.38 -3.17 -18.41
CA ALA A 61 16.84 -3.22 -18.55
C ALA A 61 17.47 -1.83 -18.48
N ARG A 62 16.92 -0.83 -19.18
CA ARG A 62 17.39 0.56 -19.10
C ARG A 62 17.37 1.10 -17.67
N ASP A 63 16.24 0.95 -16.98
CA ASP A 63 16.07 1.51 -15.63
C ASP A 63 17.03 0.83 -14.64
N LYS A 64 17.24 -0.47 -14.77
CA LYS A 64 18.23 -1.21 -13.98
C LYS A 64 19.66 -0.78 -14.29
N ALA A 65 20.00 -0.55 -15.57
CA ALA A 65 21.33 -0.11 -15.97
C ALA A 65 21.65 1.29 -15.42
N LEU A 66 20.69 2.22 -15.46
CA LEU A 66 20.83 3.55 -14.85
C LEU A 66 21.00 3.48 -13.34
N PHE A 67 20.29 2.59 -12.66
CA PHE A 67 20.47 2.33 -11.24
C PHE A 67 21.90 1.84 -10.94
N TYR A 68 22.40 0.86 -11.69
CA TYR A 68 23.78 0.36 -11.51
C TYR A 68 24.83 1.42 -11.83
N ALA A 69 24.61 2.26 -12.85
CA ALA A 69 25.49 3.40 -13.13
C ALA A 69 25.61 4.33 -11.91
N ALA A 70 24.49 4.67 -11.27
CA ALA A 70 24.49 5.50 -10.07
C ALA A 70 25.17 4.83 -8.87
N GLU A 71 24.98 3.51 -8.68
CA GLU A 71 25.66 2.76 -7.62
C GLU A 71 27.18 2.68 -7.84
N MET A 72 27.62 2.45 -9.08
CA MET A 72 29.04 2.46 -9.45
C MET A 72 29.67 3.84 -9.22
N GLU A 73 28.99 4.93 -9.59
CA GLU A 73 29.44 6.30 -9.29
C GLU A 73 29.64 6.51 -7.78
N ARG A 74 28.70 6.02 -6.95
CA ARG A 74 28.81 6.09 -5.47
C ARG A 74 29.96 5.26 -4.94
N GLU A 75 30.18 4.06 -5.47
CA GLU A 75 31.31 3.21 -5.07
C GLU A 75 32.65 3.86 -5.44
N ILE A 76 32.78 4.38 -6.66
CA ILE A 76 33.98 5.10 -7.10
C ILE A 76 34.26 6.29 -6.17
N ALA A 77 33.22 7.05 -5.79
CA ALA A 77 33.37 8.16 -4.84
C ALA A 77 33.84 7.69 -3.46
N ARG A 78 33.32 6.56 -2.96
CA ARG A 78 33.75 5.95 -1.68
C ARG A 78 35.18 5.42 -1.74
N SER A 79 35.54 4.71 -2.81
CA SER A 79 36.90 4.17 -3.00
C SER A 79 37.93 5.29 -3.21
N GLY A 80 37.55 6.39 -3.86
CA GLY A 80 38.41 7.58 -4.01
C GLY A 80 38.69 8.31 -2.69
N ALA A 81 37.76 8.27 -1.73
CA ALA A 81 37.94 8.85 -0.40
C ALA A 81 38.82 7.97 0.52
N ALA A 82 38.94 6.67 0.25
CA ALA A 82 39.75 5.73 1.04
C ALA A 82 41.27 5.76 0.71
N GLY A 83 41.70 6.64 -0.19
CA GLY A 83 43.10 6.79 -0.61
C GLY A 83 43.93 7.80 0.19
N VAL A 84 43.41 8.38 1.27
CA VAL A 84 44.15 9.33 2.14
C VAL A 84 44.25 8.77 3.56
N ASP A 85 44.90 7.61 3.70
CA ASP A 85 45.54 7.24 4.96
C ASP A 85 46.87 8.01 5.06
N ALA A 86 46.76 9.30 5.35
CA ALA A 86 47.82 10.01 6.06
C ALA A 86 47.49 9.85 7.56
N PRO A 87 48.41 9.36 8.40
CA PRO A 87 48.13 9.18 9.83
C PRO A 87 47.69 10.51 10.44
N GLU A 88 46.55 10.48 11.13
CA GLU A 88 46.03 11.59 11.92
C GLU A 88 47.14 12.11 12.86
N PRO A 89 47.48 13.42 12.83
CA PRO A 89 48.32 13.98 13.88
C PRO A 89 47.54 13.96 15.19
N ASP A 90 48.21 13.48 16.24
CA ASP A 90 47.76 13.47 17.63
C ASP A 90 46.83 14.65 17.96
N ARG A 91 45.54 14.36 18.13
CA ARG A 91 44.59 15.31 18.70
C ARG A 91 44.90 15.46 20.18
N GLN A 92 45.81 16.39 20.48
CA GLN A 92 45.98 16.89 21.85
C GLN A 92 44.64 17.48 22.32
N ARG A 93 44.19 16.99 23.46
CA ARG A 93 43.02 17.44 24.21
C ARG A 93 43.08 18.98 24.36
N PRO A 94 42.06 19.75 23.93
CA PRO A 94 42.03 21.18 24.19
C PRO A 94 41.86 21.42 25.69
N ALA A 95 42.57 22.41 26.21
CA ALA A 95 42.43 22.92 27.57
C ALA A 95 41.06 23.59 27.78
N GLU A 96 40.69 23.74 29.05
CA GLU A 96 39.49 24.43 29.56
C GLU A 96 39.27 25.83 28.94
N PRO A 97 38.01 26.30 28.91
CA PRO A 97 37.62 27.49 28.16
C PRO A 97 38.09 28.78 28.84
N GLU A 98 38.64 29.70 28.04
CA GLU A 98 38.77 31.11 28.41
C GLU A 98 37.40 31.80 28.39
N PRO A 99 37.16 32.80 29.26
CA PRO A 99 35.85 33.42 29.43
C PRO A 99 35.40 34.16 28.17
N GLU A 100 34.11 33.99 27.83
CA GLU A 100 33.43 34.68 26.74
C GLU A 100 33.58 36.20 26.87
N PRO A 101 33.94 36.92 25.78
CA PRO A 101 33.85 38.38 25.76
C PRO A 101 32.37 38.81 25.81
N GLU A 102 32.11 39.90 26.53
CA GLU A 102 30.79 40.54 26.64
C GLU A 102 30.16 40.76 25.26
N PRO A 103 28.85 40.53 25.11
CA PRO A 103 28.17 40.75 23.83
C PRO A 103 28.25 42.23 23.44
N GLU A 104 28.83 42.49 22.27
CA GLU A 104 28.69 43.79 21.61
C GLU A 104 27.20 44.11 21.40
N PRO A 105 26.79 45.39 21.54
CA PRO A 105 25.39 45.77 21.42
C PRO A 105 24.85 45.44 20.03
N GLU A 106 23.68 44.82 19.99
CA GLU A 106 22.93 44.54 18.76
C GLU A 106 22.79 45.81 17.92
N PRO A 107 23.12 45.78 16.62
CA PRO A 107 22.83 46.88 15.73
C PRO A 107 21.31 47.11 15.65
N GLU A 108 20.90 48.37 15.75
CA GLU A 108 19.51 48.79 15.59
C GLU A 108 18.93 48.23 14.28
N PRO A 109 17.66 47.78 14.27
CA PRO A 109 17.03 47.25 13.08
C PRO A 109 17.03 48.30 11.97
N GLU A 110 17.64 47.96 10.82
CA GLU A 110 17.49 48.74 9.60
C GLU A 110 16.00 48.84 9.24
N PRO A 111 15.54 50.01 8.77
CA PRO A 111 14.14 50.24 8.46
C PRO A 111 13.66 49.27 7.37
N GLU A 112 12.47 48.72 7.57
CA GLU A 112 11.76 47.88 6.60
C GLU A 112 11.75 48.57 5.21
N PRO A 113 12.11 47.85 4.13
CA PRO A 113 12.00 48.39 2.79
C PRO A 113 10.53 48.73 2.49
N GLU A 114 10.32 49.95 1.99
CA GLU A 114 9.00 50.39 1.51
C GLU A 114 8.44 49.39 0.49
N PRO A 115 7.13 49.10 0.52
CA PRO A 115 6.50 48.19 -0.41
C PRO A 115 6.70 48.65 -1.85
N GLU A 116 7.26 47.78 -2.69
CA GLU A 116 7.33 47.99 -4.13
C GLU A 116 5.92 48.25 -4.70
N PRO A 117 5.77 49.20 -5.62
CA PRO A 117 4.48 49.52 -6.22
C PRO A 117 3.93 48.33 -7.00
N GLU A 118 2.62 48.09 -6.82
CA GLU A 118 1.86 47.07 -7.54
C GLU A 118 2.12 47.15 -9.07
N PRO A 119 2.38 46.01 -9.73
CA PRO A 119 2.47 45.97 -11.18
C PRO A 119 1.16 46.45 -11.80
N GLY A 120 1.25 47.50 -12.64
CA GLY A 120 0.13 47.97 -13.43
C GLY A 120 -0.45 46.90 -14.36
N PRO A 121 -1.69 47.05 -14.82
CA PRO A 121 -2.36 46.07 -15.67
C PRO A 121 -1.58 45.85 -16.97
N VAL A 122 -1.17 44.60 -17.18
CA VAL A 122 -0.60 44.12 -18.44
C VAL A 122 -1.66 44.23 -19.54
N PRO A 123 -1.36 44.83 -20.70
CA PRO A 123 -2.29 44.86 -21.82
C PRO A 123 -2.55 43.44 -22.34
N GLU A 124 -3.83 43.14 -22.60
CA GLU A 124 -4.30 41.91 -23.23
C GLU A 124 -3.52 41.65 -24.52
N THR A 125 -2.60 40.71 -24.45
CA THR A 125 -1.94 40.15 -25.62
C THR A 125 -2.91 39.12 -26.18
N THR A 126 -3.50 39.44 -27.33
CA THR A 126 -4.24 38.49 -28.16
C THR A 126 -3.32 37.31 -28.46
N ALA A 127 -3.60 36.16 -27.84
CA ALA A 127 -2.94 34.91 -28.17
C ALA A 127 -3.20 34.58 -29.64
N PRO A 128 -2.20 34.10 -30.41
CA PRO A 128 -2.48 33.56 -31.73
C PRO A 128 -3.38 32.33 -31.59
N GLU A 129 -4.42 32.30 -32.40
CA GLU A 129 -5.39 31.21 -32.55
C GLU A 129 -4.66 29.88 -32.75
N TYR A 130 -4.74 29.01 -31.75
CA TYR A 130 -4.24 27.64 -31.81
C TYR A 130 -5.12 26.84 -32.77
N GLN A 131 -4.60 26.55 -33.97
CA GLN A 131 -5.20 25.56 -34.85
C GLN A 131 -4.69 24.16 -34.46
N PRO A 132 -5.54 23.26 -33.95
CA PRO A 132 -5.14 21.88 -33.72
C PRO A 132 -4.78 21.25 -35.08
N GLY A 133 -3.54 20.78 -35.18
CA GLY A 133 -3.06 20.05 -36.34
C GLY A 133 -3.76 18.71 -36.46
N ASN A 134 -4.73 18.62 -37.35
CA ASN A 134 -5.41 17.39 -37.77
C ASN A 134 -4.47 16.47 -38.57
N ARG A 135 -3.51 15.85 -37.89
CA ARG A 135 -2.75 14.74 -38.45
C ARG A 135 -2.98 13.53 -37.55
N TYR A 136 -3.58 12.51 -38.14
CA TYR A 136 -4.05 11.24 -37.55
C TYR A 136 -5.50 11.24 -37.05
N ALA A 137 -6.43 11.27 -38.00
CA ALA A 137 -7.63 10.43 -38.02
C ALA A 137 -8.20 10.46 -39.45
N ASP A 138 -7.73 9.56 -40.31
CA ASP A 138 -8.49 9.20 -41.51
C ASP A 138 -9.54 8.16 -41.08
N PRO A 139 -10.85 8.43 -41.20
CA PRO A 139 -11.91 7.52 -40.76
C PRO A 139 -12.24 6.40 -41.77
N THR A 140 -11.41 6.15 -42.79
CA THR A 140 -11.79 5.23 -43.88
C THR A 140 -10.99 3.94 -44.04
N ASP A 141 -10.11 3.57 -43.11
CA ASP A 141 -9.35 2.31 -43.23
C ASP A 141 -9.75 1.25 -42.20
N TYR A 142 -10.42 0.20 -42.71
CA TYR A 142 -10.55 -1.16 -42.17
C TYR A 142 -11.30 -1.40 -40.86
N LEU A 143 -12.65 -1.31 -40.86
CA LEU A 143 -13.53 -2.23 -40.09
C LEU A 143 -14.93 -2.38 -40.72
N ASP A 144 -15.05 -2.42 -42.06
CA ASP A 144 -16.34 -2.66 -42.76
C ASP A 144 -16.33 -3.93 -43.63
N SER A 145 -15.59 -4.95 -43.23
CA SER A 145 -15.69 -6.27 -43.87
C SER A 145 -15.19 -7.40 -42.99
N LEU A 146 -15.93 -7.71 -41.92
CA LEU A 146 -15.99 -9.07 -41.40
C LEU A 146 -17.43 -9.45 -41.08
N ASP A 147 -17.85 -10.54 -41.71
CA ASP A 147 -19.20 -11.02 -41.94
C ASP A 147 -20.10 -11.15 -40.72
N ALA A 148 -21.33 -10.66 -40.88
CA ALA A 148 -22.48 -11.00 -40.07
C ALA A 148 -22.99 -12.40 -40.42
N GLN A 149 -22.39 -13.44 -39.83
CA GLN A 149 -22.95 -14.80 -39.81
C GLN A 149 -22.68 -15.46 -38.45
N PHE A 150 -23.28 -14.93 -37.39
CA PHE A 150 -23.46 -15.69 -36.15
C PHE A 150 -24.78 -15.26 -35.50
N GLU A 151 -25.85 -15.99 -35.78
CA GLU A 151 -27.11 -15.86 -35.05
C GLU A 151 -26.98 -16.56 -33.69
N PRO A 152 -27.14 -15.87 -32.55
CA PRO A 152 -27.41 -16.55 -31.29
C PRO A 152 -28.88 -16.97 -31.28
N ALA A 153 -29.09 -18.29 -31.24
CA ALA A 153 -30.40 -18.89 -31.01
C ALA A 153 -31.03 -18.30 -29.74
N ARG A 154 -32.21 -17.70 -29.90
CA ARG A 154 -33.15 -17.38 -28.82
C ARG A 154 -33.49 -18.66 -28.06
N SER A 155 -33.12 -18.72 -26.78
CA SER A 155 -33.82 -19.56 -25.81
C SER A 155 -34.61 -18.65 -24.89
N ASP A 156 -35.89 -18.45 -25.24
CA ASP A 156 -36.91 -17.99 -24.32
C ASP A 156 -37.13 -19.02 -23.21
N THR A 157 -37.71 -18.53 -22.10
CA THR A 157 -38.36 -19.25 -20.99
C THR A 157 -37.52 -19.46 -19.70
N TYR A 158 -37.45 -18.41 -18.86
CA TYR A 158 -37.31 -18.59 -17.41
C TYR A 158 -38.61 -18.14 -16.72
N SER A 159 -39.51 -19.09 -16.49
CA SER A 159 -40.71 -18.90 -15.66
C SER A 159 -40.31 -18.62 -14.21
N HIS A 160 -40.58 -17.41 -13.75
CA HIS A 160 -40.60 -17.07 -12.33
C HIS A 160 -41.96 -17.47 -11.73
N PRO A 161 -42.02 -18.20 -10.60
CA PRO A 161 -43.24 -18.29 -9.80
C PRO A 161 -43.43 -17.04 -8.91
N PRO A 162 -44.66 -16.52 -8.74
CA PRO A 162 -44.94 -15.31 -7.95
C PRO A 162 -45.42 -15.62 -6.51
N GLY A 163 -45.23 -14.63 -5.62
CA GLY A 163 -45.82 -14.55 -4.26
C GLY A 163 -44.80 -14.91 -3.17
N TYR A 164 -44.53 -14.11 -2.14
CA TYR A 164 -45.44 -13.27 -1.34
C TYR A 164 -44.73 -12.01 -0.80
N TRP A 165 -45.49 -10.92 -0.69
CA TRP A 165 -45.18 -9.75 0.14
C TRP A 165 -46.00 -9.79 1.44
N ARG A 166 -45.50 -9.08 2.47
CA ARG A 166 -46.15 -8.58 3.72
C ARG A 166 -46.04 -9.54 4.93
N ASP A 167 -45.48 -9.14 6.08
CA ASP A 167 -45.99 -8.08 6.98
C ASP A 167 -44.94 -7.13 7.60
N PRO A 168 -45.35 -5.91 8.01
CA PRO A 168 -44.59 -4.94 8.79
C PRO A 168 -45.06 -4.90 10.25
N ASP A 169 -44.18 -5.20 11.21
CA ASP A 169 -44.43 -4.86 12.62
C ASP A 169 -43.10 -4.80 13.39
N THR A 170 -42.52 -3.61 13.49
CA THR A 170 -41.81 -3.14 14.69
C THR A 170 -41.71 -1.62 14.61
N GLY A 171 -42.36 -0.96 15.57
CA GLY A 171 -42.45 0.50 15.68
C GLY A 171 -41.14 1.19 16.09
N PRO A 172 -41.20 2.52 16.29
CA PRO A 172 -40.02 3.36 16.49
C PRO A 172 -39.42 3.16 17.88
N ILE A 173 -38.10 3.00 17.94
CA ILE A 173 -37.34 3.00 19.20
C ILE A 173 -37.13 4.47 19.60
N ASP A 174 -37.70 4.83 20.74
CA ASP A 174 -37.56 6.11 21.40
C ASP A 174 -36.17 6.21 22.08
N LEU A 175 -35.46 7.29 21.80
CA LEU A 175 -34.15 7.63 22.36
C LEU A 175 -34.34 8.75 23.38
N SER A 176 -34.44 8.40 24.66
CA SER A 176 -34.24 9.31 25.79
C SER A 176 -33.69 8.54 27.00
N ALA A 177 -32.49 8.92 27.42
CA ALA A 177 -31.69 8.37 28.53
C ALA A 177 -32.23 8.77 29.93
N PRO A 178 -31.57 8.47 31.07
CA PRO A 178 -30.41 7.61 31.32
C PRO A 178 -30.65 6.58 32.45
N ASP A 179 -29.86 5.51 32.51
CA ASP A 179 -29.56 4.90 33.81
C ASP A 179 -28.18 4.25 33.85
N THR A 180 -27.40 4.73 34.78
CA THR A 180 -26.11 4.22 35.24
C THR A 180 -26.25 2.80 35.76
N GLN A 181 -25.80 1.81 34.99
CA GLN A 181 -25.39 0.52 35.54
C GLN A 181 -24.04 0.11 34.99
N THR A 182 -23.06 0.19 35.88
CA THR A 182 -21.73 -0.42 35.83
C THR A 182 -21.81 -1.85 35.29
N GLN A 183 -21.29 -2.08 34.08
CA GLN A 183 -21.13 -3.41 33.53
C GLN A 183 -20.01 -4.19 34.25
N PRO A 184 -20.24 -5.46 34.64
CA PRO A 184 -19.21 -6.32 35.21
C PRO A 184 -18.29 -6.81 34.10
N GLY A 185 -17.14 -6.15 33.95
CA GLY A 185 -16.15 -6.50 32.93
C GLY A 185 -15.08 -5.44 32.69
N SER A 186 -15.17 -4.27 33.33
CA SER A 186 -14.11 -3.26 33.21
C SER A 186 -12.82 -3.75 33.88
N ILE A 187 -11.70 -3.38 33.27
CA ILE A 187 -10.34 -3.72 33.67
C ILE A 187 -10.06 -3.20 35.10
N ASP A 188 -10.74 -2.12 35.51
CA ASP A 188 -10.70 -1.57 36.86
C ASP A 188 -11.29 -2.50 37.93
N ALA A 189 -12.30 -3.31 37.58
CA ALA A 189 -12.87 -4.31 38.49
C ALA A 189 -11.95 -5.53 38.66
N ALA A 190 -11.16 -5.87 37.64
CA ALA A 190 -10.16 -6.93 37.69
C ALA A 190 -8.92 -6.52 38.50
N LEU A 191 -8.44 -5.27 38.33
CA LEU A 191 -7.29 -4.74 39.07
C LEU A 191 -7.59 -4.56 40.57
N ARG A 192 -8.84 -4.27 40.96
CA ARG A 192 -9.25 -4.26 42.38
C ARG A 192 -9.31 -5.65 43.02
N ARG A 193 -9.44 -6.72 42.22
CA ARG A 193 -9.56 -8.10 42.75
C ARG A 193 -8.21 -8.76 43.06
N TYR A 194 -7.12 -8.25 42.47
CA TYR A 194 -5.75 -8.77 42.63
C TYR A 194 -4.75 -7.69 43.04
N GLY A 195 -5.09 -6.90 44.07
CA GLY A 195 -4.19 -5.91 44.64
C GLY A 195 -2.90 -6.55 45.19
N LEU A 196 -1.77 -5.89 44.90
CA LEU A 196 -0.42 -6.28 45.31
C LEU A 196 -0.26 -6.46 46.83
N ASP A 197 -1.14 -5.85 47.62
CA ASP A 197 -1.13 -5.88 49.09
C ASP A 197 -1.39 -7.28 49.68
N ARG A 198 -2.04 -8.18 48.92
CA ARG A 198 -2.40 -9.53 49.43
C ARG A 198 -1.62 -10.68 48.77
N TYR A 199 -1.05 -10.48 47.58
CA TYR A 199 -0.40 -11.55 46.80
C TYR A 199 1.02 -11.26 46.33
N GLY A 200 1.62 -10.12 46.72
CA GLY A 200 2.98 -9.75 46.30
C GLY A 200 4.04 -10.80 46.63
N VAL A 201 3.88 -11.53 47.75
CA VAL A 201 4.82 -12.59 48.16
C VAL A 201 4.75 -13.83 47.25
N PHE A 202 3.56 -14.20 46.76
CA PHE A 202 3.41 -15.32 45.82
C PHE A 202 3.91 -14.96 44.42
N TRP A 203 3.77 -13.70 44.01
CA TRP A 203 4.30 -13.20 42.74
C TRP A 203 5.83 -13.19 42.72
N LEU A 204 6.47 -12.72 43.80
CA LEU A 204 7.93 -12.77 43.93
C LEU A 204 8.45 -14.21 44.01
N GLY A 205 7.75 -15.10 44.74
CA GLY A 205 8.10 -16.53 44.80
C GLY A 205 8.04 -17.22 43.43
N GLY A 206 7.05 -16.88 42.60
CA GLY A 206 6.94 -17.40 41.23
C GLY A 206 8.07 -16.94 40.31
N ILE A 207 8.45 -15.65 40.39
CA ILE A 207 9.56 -15.09 39.60
C ILE A 207 10.90 -15.70 40.02
N LEU A 208 11.12 -15.89 41.33
CA LEU A 208 12.37 -16.45 41.85
C LEU A 208 12.52 -17.95 41.49
N LEU A 209 11.41 -18.68 41.42
CA LEU A 209 11.39 -20.07 40.95
C LEU A 209 11.64 -20.18 39.44
N LEU A 210 11.13 -19.24 38.65
CA LEU A 210 11.43 -19.14 37.21
C LEU A 210 12.90 -18.81 36.94
N LEU A 211 13.50 -17.89 37.71
CA LEU A 211 14.91 -17.55 37.58
C LEU A 211 15.84 -18.69 37.99
N SER A 212 15.44 -19.54 38.95
CA SER A 212 16.20 -20.74 39.33
C SER A 212 16.20 -21.82 38.25
N PHE A 213 15.20 -21.86 37.36
CA PHE A 213 15.18 -22.81 36.25
C PHE A 213 16.03 -22.35 35.05
N CYS A 214 16.25 -21.04 34.91
CA CYS A 214 17.05 -20.48 33.81
C CYS A 214 18.56 -20.61 34.01
N THR A 215 19.05 -20.85 35.23
CA THR A 215 20.50 -20.98 35.51
C THR A 215 21.01 -22.42 35.53
N ALA A 216 20.15 -23.41 35.30
CA ALA A 216 20.52 -24.84 35.33
C ALA A 216 20.80 -25.44 33.94
N ILE A 217 20.79 -24.63 32.88
CA ILE A 217 21.10 -25.04 31.51
C ILE A 217 22.33 -24.27 31.06
N ASP A 218 23.50 -24.63 31.60
CA ASP A 218 24.75 -24.52 30.86
C ASP A 218 25.82 -25.43 31.48
N GLY A 219 26.28 -26.38 30.67
CA GLY A 219 27.33 -27.32 31.01
C GLY A 219 27.01 -28.74 30.58
N ASN A 220 27.39 -29.12 29.35
CA ASN A 220 28.48 -30.08 29.19
C ASN A 220 28.93 -30.20 27.73
N ASP A 221 30.25 -30.32 27.59
CA ASP A 221 31.09 -30.41 26.41
C ASP A 221 30.99 -31.76 25.64
N ASP A 222 31.43 -31.69 24.38
CA ASP A 222 31.98 -32.71 23.46
C ASP A 222 31.92 -34.23 23.79
N THR A 223 31.52 -35.04 22.79
CA THR A 223 32.37 -36.03 22.06
C THR A 223 31.56 -37.16 21.36
N GLN A 224 31.82 -37.29 20.06
CA GLN A 224 32.03 -38.48 19.23
C GLN A 224 31.49 -39.87 19.67
N GLY A 225 30.63 -40.44 18.80
CA GLY A 225 30.67 -41.84 18.35
C GLY A 225 29.95 -42.90 19.19
N ASP A 226 28.85 -43.46 18.68
CA ASP A 226 28.75 -44.91 18.43
C ASP A 226 27.47 -45.23 17.62
N THR A 227 27.63 -46.01 16.57
CA THR A 227 26.54 -46.63 15.82
C THR A 227 26.00 -47.83 16.58
N ARG A 228 24.72 -47.79 16.97
CA ARG A 228 23.99 -49.00 17.30
C ARG A 228 22.55 -48.94 16.79
N GLN A 229 22.30 -49.71 15.74
CA GLN A 229 20.96 -50.12 15.32
C GLN A 229 20.27 -50.85 16.48
N VAL A 230 19.01 -50.52 16.80
CA VAL A 230 17.97 -51.50 17.20
C VAL A 230 16.57 -50.86 16.99
N GLU A 231 15.75 -51.62 16.24
CA GLU A 231 14.29 -51.69 16.15
C GLU A 231 13.41 -50.46 15.84
N THR A 232 12.88 -50.55 14.62
CA THR A 232 11.59 -50.03 14.15
C THR A 232 10.42 -50.41 15.07
N ALA A 233 9.70 -49.39 15.54
CA ALA A 233 8.32 -49.48 16.05
C ALA A 233 7.51 -48.32 15.44
N PRO A 234 6.18 -48.47 15.28
CA PRO A 234 5.46 -47.88 14.17
C PRO A 234 5.26 -46.37 14.31
N THR A 235 5.25 -45.72 13.14
CA THR A 235 4.81 -44.35 12.89
C THR A 235 3.54 -44.02 13.68
N ARG A 236 3.72 -43.32 14.81
CA ARG A 236 2.66 -42.51 15.40
C ARG A 236 2.55 -41.29 14.50
N ALA A 237 1.47 -41.21 13.73
CA ALA A 237 1.14 -40.03 12.96
C ALA A 237 1.29 -38.79 13.86
N GLU A 238 2.22 -37.90 13.49
CA GLU A 238 2.27 -36.55 14.02
C GLU A 238 0.94 -35.90 13.67
N SER A 239 0.06 -35.79 14.67
CA SER A 239 -1.09 -34.89 14.58
C SER A 239 -0.55 -33.49 14.26
N PRO A 240 -1.01 -32.82 13.19
CA PRO A 240 -0.63 -31.45 12.95
C PRO A 240 -1.07 -30.65 14.17
N SER A 241 -0.13 -29.99 14.83
CA SER A 241 -0.41 -29.19 16.01
C SER A 241 -1.47 -28.13 15.67
N THR A 242 -2.71 -28.41 16.01
CA THR A 242 -3.83 -27.50 15.96
C THR A 242 -3.59 -26.45 17.03
N VAL A 243 -3.36 -25.21 16.61
CA VAL A 243 -3.54 -24.08 17.50
C VAL A 243 -5.03 -23.84 17.51
N ALA A 244 -5.71 -24.37 18.53
CA ALA A 244 -7.09 -24.03 18.80
C ALA A 244 -7.11 -22.57 19.27
N VAL A 245 -7.30 -21.64 18.33
CA VAL A 245 -7.75 -20.29 18.69
C VAL A 245 -9.21 -20.47 19.12
N ALA A 246 -9.40 -20.62 20.43
CA ALA A 246 -10.73 -20.77 21.04
C ALA A 246 -11.55 -19.51 20.77
N THR A 247 -12.31 -19.54 19.68
CA THR A 247 -13.31 -18.52 19.35
C THR A 247 -14.65 -19.08 19.85
N PRO A 248 -15.48 -18.31 20.57
CA PRO A 248 -16.77 -18.82 21.03
C PRO A 248 -17.65 -19.15 19.80
N GLY A 249 -17.83 -20.44 19.51
CA GLY A 249 -18.76 -20.94 18.49
C GLY A 249 -18.24 -21.10 17.05
N GLY A 250 -16.93 -20.98 16.79
CA GLY A 250 -16.36 -21.14 15.43
C GLY A 250 -15.53 -22.42 15.29
N GLY A 251 -15.66 -23.13 14.16
CA GLY A 251 -14.84 -24.31 13.86
C GLY A 251 -13.33 -24.02 13.94
N GLU A 252 -12.54 -25.00 14.35
CA GLU A 252 -11.08 -24.85 14.43
C GLU A 252 -10.49 -24.60 13.04
N VAL A 253 -9.88 -23.43 12.84
CA VAL A 253 -9.16 -23.11 11.59
C VAL A 253 -7.73 -23.64 11.68
N SER A 254 -7.34 -24.50 10.73
CA SER A 254 -5.99 -25.08 10.71
C SER A 254 -4.91 -24.03 10.43
N ARG A 255 -3.68 -24.25 10.92
CA ARG A 255 -2.53 -23.37 10.64
C ARG A 255 -2.26 -23.20 9.14
N ALA A 256 -2.39 -24.28 8.37
CA ALA A 256 -2.21 -24.24 6.92
C ALA A 256 -3.26 -23.33 6.25
N ARG A 257 -4.50 -23.34 6.76
CA ARG A 257 -5.56 -22.49 6.24
C ARG A 257 -5.36 -21.02 6.62
N LEU A 258 -4.89 -20.75 7.84
CA LEU A 258 -4.47 -19.40 8.25
C LEU A 258 -3.36 -18.87 7.35
N GLN A 259 -2.36 -19.69 7.04
CA GLN A 259 -1.28 -19.29 6.14
C GLN A 259 -1.80 -19.00 4.72
N THR A 260 -2.68 -19.86 4.19
CA THR A 260 -3.31 -19.64 2.88
C THR A 260 -4.06 -18.31 2.82
N MET A 261 -4.76 -17.94 3.91
CA MET A 261 -5.42 -16.64 4.01
C MET A 261 -4.39 -15.49 3.99
N VAL A 262 -3.30 -15.59 4.74
CA VAL A 262 -2.25 -14.56 4.77
C VAL A 262 -1.61 -14.39 3.40
N ASP A 263 -1.25 -15.48 2.72
CA ASP A 263 -0.66 -15.45 1.37
C ASP A 263 -1.62 -14.83 0.34
N ALA A 264 -2.92 -15.09 0.50
CA ALA A 264 -3.95 -14.55 -0.36
C ALA A 264 -4.22 -13.06 -0.13
N LEU A 265 -4.01 -12.55 1.08
CA LEU A 265 -4.33 -11.17 1.47
C LEU A 265 -3.10 -10.24 1.45
N PHE A 266 -1.94 -10.73 1.85
CA PHE A 266 -0.71 -9.94 2.02
C PHE A 266 0.46 -10.45 1.14
N GLY A 267 0.30 -11.59 0.47
CA GLY A 267 1.36 -12.21 -0.34
C GLY A 267 2.26 -13.15 0.45
N ASN A 268 3.18 -13.84 -0.25
CA ASN A 268 3.94 -14.99 0.25
C ASN A 268 5.10 -14.63 1.23
N GLY A 269 5.14 -13.41 1.75
CA GLY A 269 6.25 -12.89 2.57
C GLY A 269 5.97 -12.81 4.06
N LEU A 270 4.74 -13.12 4.49
CA LEU A 270 4.31 -12.96 5.88
C LEU A 270 3.71 -14.26 6.41
N ARG A 271 3.97 -14.55 7.68
CA ARG A 271 3.29 -15.63 8.41
C ARG A 271 2.14 -15.05 9.21
N PHE A 272 1.16 -15.88 9.55
CA PHE A 272 0.07 -15.47 10.44
C PHE A 272 0.55 -14.91 11.78
N ALA A 273 1.65 -15.46 12.32
CA ALA A 273 2.28 -14.96 13.55
C ALA A 273 2.74 -13.50 13.41
N ASP A 274 3.24 -13.11 12.24
CA ASP A 274 3.74 -11.76 11.98
C ASP A 274 2.56 -10.76 11.93
N VAL A 275 1.44 -11.16 11.31
CA VAL A 275 0.19 -10.38 11.34
C VAL A 275 -0.33 -10.20 12.77
N ALA A 276 -0.37 -11.29 13.54
CA ALA A 276 -0.84 -11.27 14.92
C ALA A 276 0.04 -10.44 15.86
N SER A 277 1.36 -10.40 15.61
CA SER A 277 2.27 -9.57 16.39
C SER A 277 2.14 -8.08 16.07
N GLN A 278 1.93 -7.73 14.80
CA GLN A 278 1.85 -6.33 14.36
C GLN A 278 0.48 -5.73 14.67
N ASP A 279 -0.60 -6.47 14.40
CA ASP A 279 -1.96 -6.04 14.73
C ASP A 279 -2.83 -7.22 15.21
N PRO A 280 -2.93 -7.40 16.54
CA PRO A 280 -3.77 -8.43 17.14
C PRO A 280 -5.26 -8.26 16.83
N ARG A 281 -5.74 -7.02 16.63
CA ARG A 281 -7.16 -6.74 16.35
C ARG A 281 -7.50 -7.19 14.94
N LEU A 282 -6.68 -6.81 13.96
CA LEU A 282 -6.80 -7.23 12.58
C LEU A 282 -6.72 -8.75 12.47
N ALA A 283 -5.72 -9.37 13.10
CA ALA A 283 -5.53 -10.82 13.06
C ALA A 283 -6.76 -11.57 13.61
N ARG A 284 -7.29 -11.16 14.77
CA ARG A 284 -8.50 -11.74 15.35
C ARG A 284 -9.71 -11.57 14.43
N ALA A 285 -9.91 -10.38 13.89
CA ALA A 285 -11.04 -10.07 13.01
C ALA A 285 -11.01 -10.86 11.69
N LEU A 286 -9.82 -11.17 11.17
CA LEU A 286 -9.61 -12.03 10.00
C LEU A 286 -9.93 -13.50 10.33
N VAL A 287 -9.45 -14.01 11.47
CA VAL A 287 -9.73 -15.38 11.93
C VAL A 287 -11.22 -15.58 12.17
N GLU A 288 -11.89 -14.66 12.84
CA GLU A 288 -13.34 -14.73 13.10
C GLU A 288 -14.15 -14.82 11.80
N ARG A 289 -13.73 -14.10 10.74
CA ARG A 289 -14.38 -14.14 9.43
C ARG A 289 -14.11 -15.44 8.69
N LEU A 290 -12.87 -15.92 8.72
CA LEU A 290 -12.49 -17.19 8.12
C LEU A 290 -13.18 -18.38 8.82
N ALA A 291 -13.31 -18.34 10.14
CA ALA A 291 -13.97 -19.40 10.91
C ALA A 291 -15.47 -19.54 10.57
N ARG A 292 -16.13 -18.47 10.12
CA ARG A 292 -17.54 -18.52 9.67
C ARG A 292 -17.72 -19.23 8.34
N ASN A 293 -16.74 -19.16 7.45
CA ASN A 293 -16.75 -19.88 6.18
C ASN A 293 -15.29 -20.25 5.80
N PRO A 294 -14.79 -21.40 6.29
CA PRO A 294 -13.40 -21.79 6.09
C PRO A 294 -13.01 -21.98 4.62
N ASP A 295 -13.96 -22.25 3.73
CA ASP A 295 -13.69 -22.55 2.32
C ASP A 295 -13.54 -21.30 1.46
N SER A 296 -14.10 -20.16 1.88
CA SER A 296 -14.02 -18.88 1.16
C SER A 296 -13.09 -17.88 1.85
N LEU A 297 -12.38 -17.08 1.06
CA LEU A 297 -11.57 -15.94 1.51
C LEU A 297 -12.25 -14.59 1.24
N ASP A 298 -13.51 -14.59 0.80
CA ASP A 298 -14.22 -13.35 0.44
C ASP A 298 -14.46 -12.48 1.66
N ALA A 299 -14.94 -13.04 2.77
CA ALA A 299 -15.19 -12.27 3.99
C ALA A 299 -13.90 -11.64 4.57
N PRO A 300 -12.78 -12.37 4.71
CA PRO A 300 -11.49 -11.76 5.06
C PRO A 300 -11.04 -10.66 4.08
N ARG A 301 -11.21 -10.86 2.77
CA ARG A 301 -10.82 -9.88 1.74
C ARG A 301 -11.66 -8.61 1.80
N LYS A 302 -12.99 -8.75 1.90
CA LYS A 302 -13.94 -7.62 2.07
C LYS A 302 -13.51 -6.76 3.25
N PHE A 303 -13.28 -7.41 4.39
CA PHE A 303 -12.84 -6.73 5.59
C PHE A 303 -11.51 -6.00 5.40
N LEU A 304 -10.51 -6.63 4.79
CA LEU A 304 -9.24 -5.97 4.52
C LEU A 304 -9.40 -4.72 3.64
N ARG A 305 -10.24 -4.76 2.61
CA ARG A 305 -10.50 -3.59 1.74
C ARG A 305 -11.16 -2.44 2.50
N THR A 306 -12.16 -2.74 3.33
CA THR A 306 -12.77 -1.74 4.21
C THR A 306 -11.74 -1.15 5.19
N GLU A 307 -10.87 -1.99 5.75
CA GLU A 307 -9.80 -1.53 6.65
C GLU A 307 -8.77 -0.64 5.93
N LEU A 308 -8.40 -0.96 4.69
CA LEU A 308 -7.51 -0.12 3.88
C LEU A 308 -8.07 1.29 3.68
N LEU A 309 -9.36 1.41 3.33
CA LEU A 309 -10.01 2.72 3.19
C LEU A 309 -10.13 3.43 4.54
N ARG A 310 -10.42 2.69 5.63
CA ARG A 310 -10.54 3.24 6.99
C ARG A 310 -9.24 3.87 7.50
N VAL A 311 -8.09 3.26 7.20
CA VAL A 311 -6.78 3.71 7.74
C VAL A 311 -6.09 4.74 6.86
N GLN A 312 -6.61 5.01 5.66
CA GLN A 312 -6.09 6.00 4.74
C GLN A 312 -5.77 7.39 5.35
N PRO A 313 -6.58 7.98 6.24
CA PRO A 313 -6.26 9.28 6.85
C PRO A 313 -5.11 9.20 7.88
N THR A 314 -4.72 8.01 8.35
CA THR A 314 -3.73 7.83 9.43
C THR A 314 -2.39 7.28 8.96
N VAL A 315 -2.31 6.73 7.75
CA VAL A 315 -1.07 6.19 7.17
C VAL A 315 -0.20 7.29 6.56
N SER A 316 1.00 6.95 6.10
CA SER A 316 1.87 7.92 5.41
C SER A 316 1.21 8.42 4.12
N ARG A 317 1.61 9.61 3.65
CA ARG A 317 1.09 10.18 2.39
C ARG A 317 1.24 9.24 1.20
N GLU A 318 2.38 8.56 1.09
CA GLU A 318 2.65 7.57 0.04
C GLU A 318 1.71 6.36 0.11
N GLN A 319 1.46 5.86 1.33
CA GLN A 319 0.51 4.78 1.56
C GLN A 319 -0.92 5.22 1.26
N ALA A 320 -1.30 6.45 1.63
CA ALA A 320 -2.62 7.02 1.33
C ALA A 320 -2.87 7.17 -0.18
N LEU A 321 -1.85 7.57 -0.94
CA LEU A 321 -1.88 7.61 -2.41
C LEU A 321 -2.02 6.21 -3.01
N SER A 322 -1.31 5.22 -2.44
CA SER A 322 -1.41 3.82 -2.88
C SER A 322 -2.80 3.24 -2.62
N ILE A 323 -3.42 3.57 -1.48
CA ILE A 323 -4.81 3.22 -1.18
C ILE A 323 -5.77 3.91 -2.16
N ALA A 324 -5.56 5.19 -2.47
CA ALA A 324 -6.39 5.92 -3.43
C ALA A 324 -6.30 5.31 -4.84
N GLN A 325 -5.12 4.86 -5.28
CA GLN A 325 -4.94 4.14 -6.54
C GLN A 325 -5.69 2.80 -6.55
N LEU A 326 -5.65 2.06 -5.44
CA LEU A 326 -6.46 0.84 -5.29
C LEU A 326 -7.96 1.15 -5.32
N HIS A 327 -8.38 2.23 -4.66
CA HIS A 327 -9.78 2.64 -4.63
C HIS A 327 -10.28 2.95 -6.05
N LEU A 328 -9.52 3.74 -6.82
CA LEU A 328 -9.82 4.03 -8.22
C LEU A 328 -9.93 2.75 -9.05
N ALA A 329 -8.99 1.81 -8.90
CA ALA A 329 -9.02 0.55 -9.63
C ALA A 329 -10.26 -0.29 -9.27
N TRP A 330 -10.66 -0.31 -8.00
CA TRP A 330 -11.88 -0.99 -7.57
C TRP A 330 -13.13 -0.34 -8.16
N LEU A 331 -13.21 0.98 -8.17
CA LEU A 331 -14.33 1.73 -8.73
C LEU A 331 -14.47 1.51 -10.24
N GLN A 332 -13.38 1.62 -11.00
CA GLN A 332 -13.38 1.37 -12.44
C GLN A 332 -13.83 -0.07 -12.75
N THR A 333 -13.29 -1.06 -12.02
CA THR A 333 -13.71 -2.47 -12.19
C THR A 333 -15.18 -2.69 -11.79
N ALA A 334 -15.66 -1.97 -10.77
CA ALA A 334 -17.05 -2.05 -10.33
C ALA A 334 -18.02 -1.34 -11.28
N GLN A 335 -17.57 -0.27 -11.95
CA GLN A 335 -18.33 0.44 -12.96
C GLN A 335 -18.65 -0.48 -14.15
N ASP A 336 -17.68 -1.27 -14.61
CA ASP A 336 -17.89 -2.30 -15.64
C ASP A 336 -18.89 -3.39 -15.19
N GLY A 337 -18.98 -3.62 -13.88
CA GLY A 337 -19.93 -4.55 -13.25
C GLY A 337 -21.33 -3.95 -12.98
N GLY A 338 -21.54 -2.66 -13.28
CA GLY A 338 -22.81 -1.94 -13.13
C GLY A 338 -22.99 -1.21 -11.79
N ASP A 339 -24.02 -0.36 -11.72
CA ASP A 339 -24.24 0.59 -10.61
C ASP A 339 -24.33 -0.06 -9.23
N ALA A 340 -24.84 -1.29 -9.15
CA ALA A 340 -24.94 -2.00 -7.89
C ALA A 340 -23.56 -2.36 -7.32
N ALA A 341 -22.63 -2.82 -8.17
CA ALA A 341 -21.27 -3.11 -7.77
C ALA A 341 -20.55 -1.81 -7.38
N CYS A 342 -20.72 -0.74 -8.15
CA CYS A 342 -20.04 0.51 -7.84
C CYS A 342 -20.52 1.14 -6.51
N ARG A 343 -21.82 1.05 -6.18
CA ARG A 343 -22.35 1.50 -4.88
C ARG A 343 -21.76 0.78 -3.67
N GLU A 344 -21.31 -0.47 -3.84
CA GLU A 344 -20.65 -1.21 -2.74
C GLU A 344 -19.24 -0.68 -2.48
N VAL A 345 -18.55 -0.22 -3.54
CA VAL A 345 -17.20 0.34 -3.46
C VAL A 345 -17.23 1.76 -2.92
N THR A 346 -18.08 2.65 -3.45
CA THR A 346 -18.19 4.05 -2.98
C THR A 346 -18.62 4.14 -1.51
N ARG A 347 -19.31 3.12 -0.99
CA ARG A 347 -19.70 3.05 0.44
C ARG A 347 -18.69 2.32 1.31
N ALA A 348 -17.61 1.80 0.72
CA ALA A 348 -16.60 0.98 1.39
C ALA A 348 -17.16 -0.27 2.11
N SER A 349 -18.33 -0.77 1.70
CA SER A 349 -19.03 -1.86 2.41
C SER A 349 -18.67 -3.25 1.87
N PHE A 350 -18.62 -3.41 0.55
CA PHE A 350 -18.35 -4.69 -0.13
C PHE A 350 -19.25 -5.85 0.34
N ASP A 351 -20.46 -5.56 0.84
CA ASP A 351 -21.35 -6.55 1.46
C ASP A 351 -21.80 -7.61 0.45
N ARG A 352 -22.23 -7.16 -0.74
CA ARG A 352 -22.85 -8.03 -1.75
C ARG A 352 -21.87 -8.54 -2.78
N SER A 353 -20.88 -7.74 -3.15
CA SER A 353 -19.93 -8.09 -4.21
C SER A 353 -18.55 -7.49 -3.97
N VAL A 354 -17.53 -8.15 -4.50
CA VAL A 354 -16.14 -7.68 -4.50
C VAL A 354 -15.71 -7.62 -5.96
N PRO A 355 -15.23 -6.46 -6.46
CA PRO A 355 -14.76 -6.37 -7.83
C PRO A 355 -13.64 -7.39 -8.10
N ALA A 356 -13.82 -8.19 -9.15
CA ALA A 356 -12.87 -9.22 -9.58
C ALA A 356 -11.70 -8.57 -10.30
N MET A 357 -10.65 -8.27 -9.55
CA MET A 357 -9.50 -7.51 -10.04
C MET A 357 -8.60 -8.34 -10.95
N ARG A 358 -7.98 -7.67 -11.93
CA ARG A 358 -6.88 -8.23 -12.72
C ARG A 358 -5.69 -8.64 -11.83
N ALA A 359 -4.87 -9.57 -12.30
CA ALA A 359 -3.79 -10.17 -11.51
C ALA A 359 -2.70 -9.18 -11.06
N ASP A 360 -2.42 -8.15 -11.86
CA ASP A 360 -1.56 -7.02 -11.52
C ASP A 360 -2.11 -6.24 -10.33
N TRP A 361 -3.39 -5.86 -10.38
CA TRP A 361 -4.07 -5.17 -9.28
C TRP A 361 -4.15 -6.00 -8.01
N VAL A 362 -4.40 -7.32 -8.12
CA VAL A 362 -4.38 -8.21 -6.96
C VAL A 362 -2.98 -8.25 -6.32
N ARG A 363 -1.92 -8.25 -7.12
CA ARG A 363 -0.55 -8.21 -6.60
C ARG A 363 -0.27 -6.88 -5.90
N PHE A 364 -0.72 -5.78 -6.48
CA PHE A 364 -0.58 -4.45 -5.90
C PHE A 364 -1.35 -4.32 -4.57
N GLU A 365 -2.60 -4.80 -4.51
CA GLU A 365 -3.42 -4.85 -3.29
C GLU A 365 -2.69 -5.57 -2.15
N LYS A 366 -2.10 -6.73 -2.45
CA LYS A 366 -1.30 -7.49 -1.48
C LYS A 366 -0.09 -6.71 -0.98
N SER A 367 0.65 -6.07 -1.89
CA SER A 367 1.84 -5.29 -1.50
C SER A 367 1.49 -4.09 -0.62
N VAL A 368 0.41 -3.37 -0.95
CA VAL A 368 -0.05 -2.22 -0.15
C VAL A 368 -0.50 -2.68 1.24
N ALA A 369 -1.30 -3.76 1.31
CA ALA A 369 -1.73 -4.31 2.58
C ALA A 369 -0.55 -4.78 3.46
N ALA A 370 0.45 -5.43 2.86
CA ALA A 370 1.64 -5.88 3.57
C ALA A 370 2.47 -4.69 4.10
N GLN A 371 2.65 -3.65 3.29
CA GLN A 371 3.38 -2.44 3.69
C GLN A 371 2.71 -1.71 4.84
N ILE A 372 1.38 -1.53 4.78
CA ILE A 372 0.61 -0.88 5.86
C ILE A 372 0.68 -1.70 7.15
N LEU A 373 0.61 -3.03 7.05
CA LEU A 373 0.76 -3.91 8.20
C LEU A 373 2.15 -3.81 8.82
N GLN A 374 3.20 -3.83 8.01
CA GLN A 374 4.59 -3.73 8.46
C GLN A 374 4.90 -2.37 9.11
N SER A 375 4.26 -1.29 8.66
CA SER A 375 4.37 0.02 9.27
C SER A 375 3.45 0.23 10.48
N GLY A 376 2.68 -0.79 10.89
CA GLY A 376 1.72 -0.69 12.00
C GLY A 376 0.50 0.19 11.71
N GLY A 377 0.22 0.49 10.43
CA GLY A 377 -0.82 1.45 10.03
C GLY A 377 -2.26 1.02 10.35
N PHE A 378 -2.50 -0.28 10.57
CA PHE A 378 -3.82 -0.79 10.97
C PHE A 378 -4.17 -0.56 12.45
N ALA A 379 -3.17 -0.33 13.30
CA ALA A 379 -3.37 -0.17 14.74
C ALA A 379 -4.09 1.14 15.11
N ALA A 380 -4.00 2.16 14.25
CA ALA A 380 -4.63 3.46 14.46
C ALA A 380 -6.14 3.40 14.18
N PRO A 381 -7.00 3.90 15.10
CA PRO A 381 -8.39 4.14 14.78
C PRO A 381 -8.48 5.32 13.79
N GLY A 382 -8.54 5.03 12.49
CA GLY A 382 -8.90 6.03 11.49
C GLY A 382 -10.28 6.60 11.81
N GLN A 383 -10.36 7.91 12.00
CA GLN A 383 -11.61 8.66 12.01
C GLN A 383 -11.83 9.18 10.60
N ARG A 384 -13.03 8.96 10.06
CA ARG A 384 -13.42 9.54 8.78
C ARG A 384 -13.54 11.06 9.00
N PRO A 385 -12.90 11.92 8.18
CA PRO A 385 -13.08 13.36 8.31
C PRO A 385 -14.57 13.71 8.18
N GLU A 386 -15.05 14.66 9.00
CA GLU A 386 -16.47 15.06 9.06
C GLU A 386 -16.98 15.67 7.74
N ALA A 387 -16.09 16.12 6.86
CA ALA A 387 -16.45 16.55 5.51
C ALA A 387 -15.32 16.31 4.51
N PRO A 388 -15.65 15.96 3.25
CA PRO A 388 -14.70 15.95 2.15
C PRO A 388 -14.23 17.37 1.85
N ASP A 389 -13.03 17.73 2.31
CA ASP A 389 -12.33 18.95 1.87
C ASP A 389 -11.63 18.69 0.53
N ILE A 390 -12.44 18.41 -0.48
CA ILE A 390 -11.97 18.18 -1.86
C ILE A 390 -11.64 19.54 -2.46
N PRO A 391 -10.41 19.76 -2.93
CA PRO A 391 -9.99 21.07 -3.42
C PRO A 391 -10.76 21.46 -4.69
N ALA A 392 -11.03 22.76 -4.85
CA ALA A 392 -11.80 23.27 -5.99
C ALA A 392 -11.20 22.88 -7.35
N TRP A 393 -9.87 22.85 -7.46
CA TRP A 393 -9.18 22.43 -8.68
C TRP A 393 -9.50 20.98 -9.09
N ALA A 394 -9.76 20.08 -8.13
CA ALA A 394 -10.07 18.70 -8.44
C ALA A 394 -11.41 18.58 -9.15
N PHE A 395 -12.40 19.41 -8.80
CA PHE A 395 -13.68 19.47 -9.50
C PHE A 395 -13.53 20.01 -10.93
N VAL A 396 -12.72 21.05 -11.13
CA VAL A 396 -12.45 21.61 -12.45
C VAL A 396 -11.74 20.59 -13.35
N ASP A 397 -10.69 19.96 -12.83
CA ASP A 397 -9.91 18.97 -13.58
C ASP A 397 -10.77 17.72 -13.88
N ALA A 398 -11.59 17.26 -12.93
CA ALA A 398 -12.52 16.14 -13.12
C ALA A 398 -13.61 16.46 -14.15
N ALA A 399 -14.15 17.68 -14.16
CA ALA A 399 -15.14 18.11 -15.15
C ALA A 399 -14.55 18.17 -16.57
N GLY A 400 -13.28 18.57 -16.70
CA GLY A 400 -12.59 18.58 -18.00
C GLY A 400 -12.34 17.19 -18.60
N ARG A 401 -12.50 16.13 -17.81
CA ARG A 401 -12.13 14.75 -18.18
C ARG A 401 -13.29 13.77 -18.18
N SER A 402 -14.42 14.15 -17.60
CA SER A 402 -15.61 13.31 -17.49
C SER A 402 -16.77 13.85 -18.34
N ASP A 403 -17.82 13.05 -18.46
CA ASP A 403 -19.10 13.46 -19.05
C ASP A 403 -19.95 14.32 -18.08
N LEU A 404 -19.42 14.62 -16.89
CA LEU A 404 -20.12 15.34 -15.82
C LEU A 404 -19.59 16.77 -15.70
N GLY A 405 -20.50 17.73 -15.61
CA GLY A 405 -20.15 19.12 -15.30
C GLY A 405 -19.72 19.30 -13.84
N GLU A 406 -19.03 20.39 -13.54
CA GLU A 406 -18.53 20.70 -12.19
C GLU A 406 -19.63 20.72 -11.12
N ASP A 407 -20.79 21.31 -11.44
CA ASP A 407 -21.95 21.37 -10.53
C ASP A 407 -22.57 19.99 -10.31
N GLU A 408 -22.62 19.15 -11.36
CA GLU A 408 -23.11 17.78 -11.25
C GLU A 408 -22.18 16.92 -10.39
N LEU A 409 -20.86 17.08 -10.55
CA LEU A 409 -19.86 16.43 -9.70
C LEU A 409 -20.08 16.80 -8.23
N ARG A 410 -20.24 18.09 -7.93
CA ARG A 410 -20.49 18.53 -6.54
C ARG A 410 -21.78 17.98 -5.97
N GLU A 411 -22.85 17.98 -6.76
CA GLU A 411 -24.13 17.42 -6.32
C GLU A 411 -24.05 15.91 -6.09
N ALA A 412 -23.35 15.20 -6.98
CA ALA A 412 -23.09 13.77 -6.82
C ALA A 412 -22.29 13.47 -5.54
N MET A 413 -21.36 14.34 -5.16
CA MET A 413 -20.56 14.16 -3.94
C MET A 413 -21.32 14.47 -2.65
N ARG A 414 -22.45 15.19 -2.70
CA ARG A 414 -23.29 15.48 -1.51
C ARG A 414 -24.19 14.31 -1.12
N SER A 415 -24.44 13.36 -2.02
CA SER A 415 -25.40 12.27 -1.81
C SER A 415 -24.85 10.92 -2.23
N ASP A 416 -24.71 10.00 -1.28
CA ASP A 416 -24.30 8.60 -1.51
C ASP A 416 -25.32 7.80 -2.37
N ALA A 417 -26.50 8.36 -2.63
CA ALA A 417 -27.54 7.76 -3.45
C ALA A 417 -27.60 8.38 -4.86
N HIS A 418 -26.77 9.37 -5.18
CA HIS A 418 -26.78 10.03 -6.48
C HIS A 418 -26.42 9.04 -7.60
N PRO A 419 -27.13 9.02 -8.75
CA PRO A 419 -26.86 8.09 -9.85
C PRO A 419 -25.43 8.25 -10.40
N SER A 420 -24.95 9.49 -10.54
CA SER A 420 -23.60 9.80 -11.00
C SER A 420 -22.52 9.70 -9.89
N ARG A 421 -22.84 9.24 -8.67
CA ARG A 421 -21.88 9.19 -7.53
C ARG A 421 -20.60 8.45 -7.87
N CYS A 422 -20.75 7.24 -8.43
CA CYS A 422 -19.64 6.40 -8.85
C CYS A 422 -18.73 7.10 -9.87
N LYS A 423 -19.33 7.65 -10.93
CA LYS A 423 -18.62 8.39 -11.98
C LYS A 423 -17.90 9.62 -11.43
N ALA A 424 -18.55 10.36 -10.54
CA ALA A 424 -17.96 11.54 -9.91
C ALA A 424 -16.74 11.18 -9.07
N GLU A 425 -16.82 10.11 -8.28
CA GLU A 425 -15.73 9.64 -7.44
C GLU A 425 -14.52 9.16 -8.25
N ILE A 426 -14.77 8.43 -9.35
CA ILE A 426 -13.73 8.04 -10.33
C ILE A 426 -13.03 9.27 -10.88
N ALA A 427 -13.79 10.24 -11.41
CA ALA A 427 -13.23 11.43 -12.04
C ALA A 427 -12.41 12.29 -11.05
N LEU A 428 -12.87 12.40 -9.79
CA LEU A 428 -12.16 13.12 -8.73
C LEU A 428 -10.88 12.41 -8.27
N LEU A 429 -10.92 11.07 -8.13
CA LEU A 429 -9.71 10.30 -7.82
C LEU A 429 -8.69 10.38 -8.95
N GLU A 430 -9.13 10.31 -10.22
CA GLU A 430 -8.25 10.48 -11.39
C GLU A 430 -7.58 11.86 -11.38
N ALA A 431 -8.35 12.93 -11.19
CA ALA A 431 -7.82 14.29 -11.10
C ALA A 431 -6.79 14.43 -9.97
N MET A 432 -7.09 13.90 -8.79
CA MET A 432 -6.19 14.00 -7.64
C MET A 432 -4.94 13.14 -7.75
N LEU A 433 -5.03 11.95 -8.35
CA LEU A 433 -3.89 11.05 -8.52
C LEU A 433 -2.92 11.56 -9.59
N GLU A 434 -3.39 12.31 -10.59
CA GLU A 434 -2.52 12.95 -11.56
C GLU A 434 -1.69 14.09 -10.95
N ARG A 435 -2.33 14.90 -10.10
CA ARG A 435 -1.68 15.96 -9.32
C ARG A 435 -1.39 15.50 -7.89
N ARG A 436 -0.75 14.33 -7.78
CA ARG A 436 -0.49 13.64 -6.50
C ARG A 436 0.23 14.50 -5.45
N ASP A 437 1.03 15.48 -5.88
CA ASP A 437 1.80 16.35 -4.98
C ASP A 437 0.92 17.48 -4.39
N GLU A 438 -0.19 17.80 -5.04
CA GLU A 438 -1.14 18.85 -4.62
C GLU A 438 -2.38 18.28 -3.93
N ALA A 439 -2.67 16.98 -4.10
CA ALA A 439 -3.81 16.32 -3.47
C ALA A 439 -3.68 16.27 -1.93
N PRO A 440 -4.61 16.87 -1.16
CA PRO A 440 -4.62 16.74 0.29
C PRO A 440 -4.93 15.29 0.68
N GLN A 441 -4.23 14.74 1.69
CA GLN A 441 -4.53 13.40 2.19
C GLN A 441 -5.96 13.30 2.76
N ALA A 442 -6.46 14.39 3.35
CA ALA A 442 -7.84 14.49 3.82
C ALA A 442 -8.87 14.42 2.67
N ALA A 443 -8.54 14.95 1.49
CA ALA A 443 -9.39 14.84 0.31
C ALA A 443 -9.42 13.38 -0.21
N LEU A 444 -8.25 12.73 -0.27
CA LEU A 444 -8.14 11.33 -0.70
C LEU A 444 -8.89 10.36 0.23
N SER A 445 -8.93 10.63 1.54
CA SER A 445 -9.65 9.80 2.52
C SER A 445 -11.15 10.07 2.62
N SER A 446 -11.61 11.11 1.93
CA SER A 446 -13.00 11.51 1.90
C SER A 446 -13.79 10.93 0.72
N LEU A 447 -13.07 10.38 -0.26
CA LEU A 447 -13.57 9.55 -1.36
C LEU A 447 -13.42 8.09 -0.96
#